data_AF-A0A377M8M1-F1
#
_entry.id   AF-A0A377M8M1-F1
#
_cell.length_a   1.000
_cell.length_b   1.000
_cell.length_c   1.000
_cell.angle_alpha   90.00
_cell.angle_beta   90.00
_cell.angle_gamma   90.00
#
_symmetry.space_group_name_H-M   'P 1'
#
loop_
_entity.id
_entity.type
_entity.pdbx_description
1 polymer ?
#
loop_
_entity_poly.entity_id
_entity_poly.type
_entity_poly.pdbx_seq_one_letter_code
_entity_poly.pdbx_strand_id
1 'polypeptide(L)'
;MTMRNSLLTVLGSVMLLGAALPAQAESVLRVGLGADPDMLDPHLARTYYGRFVFASLCDRLVDVDENLKVVPGLAKEWTWSEDGKTLTFNLREGVTFHDGEKFDAAAAKYNLDRALTLKGSLRKSEISSVESVEVTGPMQIALHLKTPDAALLMQLTDRAGAMMAPEAAKKPDFAAHPGLLRSL
;
A
#
# COMPACT_ATOMS: atom_id res chain seq x y z
N MET A 1 -9.99 19.51 84.77
CA MET A 1 -8.62 19.58 85.31
C MET A 1 -7.70 18.83 84.36
N THR A 2 -6.72 19.57 83.81
CA THR A 2 -5.47 19.11 83.16
C THR A 2 -5.52 18.27 81.87
N MET A 3 -5.16 18.98 80.78
CA MET A 3 -4.54 18.49 79.56
C MET A 3 -3.32 17.59 79.83
N ARG A 4 -3.05 16.62 78.93
CA ARG A 4 -1.74 16.47 78.27
C ARG A 4 -1.74 15.45 77.13
N ASN A 5 -1.33 15.95 75.96
CA ASN A 5 -0.91 15.23 74.76
C ASN A 5 0.08 14.10 75.07
N SER A 6 0.09 13.05 74.23
CA SER A 6 1.17 12.84 73.24
C SER A 6 1.09 11.49 72.52
N LEU A 7 1.23 11.58 71.19
CA LEU A 7 1.84 10.64 70.24
C LEU A 7 1.45 9.16 70.27
N LEU A 8 0.82 8.68 69.20
CA LEU A 8 1.21 7.42 68.54
C LEU A 8 0.73 7.38 67.08
N THR A 9 1.66 7.79 66.22
CA THR A 9 2.08 7.16 64.96
C THR A 9 1.01 6.58 64.02
N VAL A 10 0.86 7.29 62.90
CA VAL A 10 0.06 7.01 61.69
C VAL A 10 0.22 5.56 61.22
N LEU A 11 -0.86 4.78 61.29
CA LEU A 11 -0.97 3.46 60.69
C LEU A 11 -1.74 3.56 59.36
N GLY A 12 -1.09 3.14 58.28
CA GLY A 12 -1.72 2.45 57.15
C GLY A 12 -2.67 3.25 56.26
N SER A 13 -2.13 3.93 55.25
CA SER A 13 -2.88 4.27 54.03
C SER A 13 -1.94 4.37 52.83
N VAL A 14 -1.34 3.25 52.42
CA VAL A 14 -0.80 3.09 51.06
C VAL A 14 -1.78 2.20 50.31
N MET A 15 -2.90 2.78 49.89
CA MET A 15 -3.84 2.14 48.97
C MET A 15 -3.64 2.72 47.56
N LEU A 16 -3.04 1.87 46.72
CA LEU A 16 -3.20 1.82 45.27
C LEU A 16 -3.18 3.15 44.50
N LEU A 17 -2.00 3.73 44.33
CA LEU A 17 -1.66 4.29 43.01
C LEU A 17 -1.26 3.10 42.12
N GLY A 18 -2.27 2.43 41.56
CA GLY A 18 -2.05 1.57 40.41
C GLY A 18 -1.52 2.44 39.29
N ALA A 19 -0.20 2.50 39.14
CA ALA A 19 0.43 3.05 37.96
C ALA A 19 -0.13 2.25 36.78
N ALA A 20 -1.01 2.87 35.99
CA ALA A 20 -1.27 2.43 34.64
C ALA A 20 0.05 2.63 33.88
N LEU A 21 0.94 1.62 33.98
CA LEU A 21 2.06 1.52 33.09
C LEU A 21 1.46 1.52 31.67
N PRO A 22 1.92 2.38 30.75
CA PRO A 22 1.48 2.28 29.38
C PRO A 22 1.82 0.85 28.93
N ALA A 23 0.81 0.10 28.52
CA ALA A 23 1.03 -1.20 27.89
C ALA A 23 1.98 -0.93 26.71
N GLN A 24 3.25 -1.36 26.83
CA GLN A 24 4.14 -1.35 25.69
C GLN A 24 3.58 -2.37 24.70
N ALA A 25 2.83 -1.88 23.71
CA ALA A 25 2.50 -2.68 22.55
C ALA A 25 3.81 -3.19 21.95
N GLU A 26 3.89 -4.49 21.72
CA GLU A 26 5.01 -5.09 21.01
C GLU A 26 5.12 -4.41 19.64
N SER A 27 6.23 -3.73 19.36
CA SER A 27 6.43 -2.95 18.13
C SER A 27 6.87 -3.82 16.95
N VAL A 28 7.07 -5.11 17.17
CA VAL A 28 7.62 -6.05 16.18
C VAL A 28 6.61 -7.16 15.92
N LEU A 29 5.97 -7.10 14.76
CA LEU A 29 5.17 -8.22 14.27
C LEU A 29 6.08 -9.25 13.58
N ARG A 30 6.08 -10.48 14.10
CA ARG A 30 6.81 -11.61 13.48
C ARG A 30 5.85 -12.47 12.67
N VAL A 31 6.02 -12.48 11.35
CA VAL A 31 5.22 -13.29 10.42
C VAL A 31 6.08 -14.41 9.87
N GLY A 32 5.65 -15.66 10.07
CA GLY A 32 6.26 -16.82 9.43
C GLY A 32 5.70 -17.04 8.03
N LEU A 33 6.56 -17.09 7.01
CA LEU A 33 6.17 -17.43 5.64
C LEU A 33 6.55 -18.89 5.33
N GLY A 34 5.77 -19.55 4.47
CA GLY A 34 6.00 -20.95 4.08
C GLY A 34 7.15 -21.15 3.08
N ALA A 35 7.61 -20.08 2.43
CA ALA A 35 8.85 -20.03 1.66
C ALA A 35 9.31 -18.57 1.49
N ASP A 36 10.51 -18.38 0.97
CA ASP A 36 11.08 -17.06 0.70
C ASP A 36 10.36 -16.35 -0.47
N PRO A 37 10.19 -15.02 -0.40
CA PRO A 37 9.83 -14.22 -1.56
C PRO A 37 10.97 -14.24 -2.59
N ASP A 38 10.63 -14.07 -3.87
CA ASP A 38 11.60 -14.08 -4.96
C ASP A 38 12.19 -12.69 -5.24
N MET A 39 11.54 -11.91 -6.10
CA MET A 39 12.00 -10.56 -6.48
C MET A 39 11.12 -9.55 -5.77
N LEU A 40 11.70 -8.44 -5.33
CA LEU A 40 10.94 -7.36 -4.66
C LEU A 40 10.50 -6.27 -5.64
N ASP A 41 10.19 -6.69 -6.86
CA ASP A 41 9.54 -5.89 -7.89
C ASP A 41 8.17 -6.51 -8.20
N PRO A 42 7.04 -5.86 -7.83
CA PRO A 42 5.69 -6.32 -8.12
C PRO A 42 5.46 -6.72 -9.59
N HIS A 43 6.18 -6.14 -10.55
CA HIS A 43 6.02 -6.48 -11.97
C HIS A 43 6.74 -7.76 -12.37
N LEU A 44 7.82 -8.12 -11.68
CA LEU A 44 8.64 -9.31 -11.99
C LEU A 44 8.39 -10.49 -11.04
N ALA A 45 7.92 -10.20 -9.83
CA ALA A 45 7.69 -11.19 -8.78
C ALA A 45 6.64 -12.24 -9.19
N ARG A 46 6.94 -13.49 -8.85
CA ARG A 46 6.16 -14.66 -9.24
C ARG A 46 5.54 -15.35 -8.04
N THR A 47 6.30 -15.41 -6.95
CA THR A 47 5.92 -16.18 -5.76
C THR A 47 4.59 -15.71 -5.17
N TYR A 48 3.84 -16.66 -4.61
CA TYR A 48 2.67 -16.34 -3.78
C TYR A 48 3.10 -15.58 -2.51
N TYR A 49 4.22 -15.97 -1.90
CA TYR A 49 4.70 -15.36 -0.67
C TYR A 49 5.13 -13.90 -0.82
N GLY A 50 5.64 -13.51 -2.00
CA GLY A 50 5.90 -12.10 -2.33
C GLY A 50 4.66 -11.22 -2.22
N ARG A 51 3.44 -11.75 -2.42
CA ARG A 51 2.21 -10.97 -2.25
C ARG A 51 2.03 -10.43 -0.84
N PHE A 52 2.39 -11.19 0.19
CA PHE A 52 2.31 -10.72 1.58
C PHE A 52 3.28 -9.56 1.84
N VAL A 53 4.45 -9.63 1.23
CA VAL A 53 5.46 -8.56 1.31
C VAL A 53 4.93 -7.31 0.62
N PHE A 54 4.41 -7.40 -0.60
CA PHE A 54 3.86 -6.24 -1.32
C PHE A 54 2.60 -5.68 -0.67
N ALA A 55 1.75 -6.52 -0.05
CA ALA A 55 0.60 -6.05 0.70
C ALA A 55 0.99 -5.15 1.89
N SER A 56 2.23 -5.29 2.39
CA SER A 56 2.75 -4.47 3.49
C SER A 56 3.59 -3.28 3.01
N LEU A 57 4.13 -3.32 1.79
CA LEU A 57 5.09 -2.32 1.28
C LEU A 57 4.52 -1.38 0.22
N CYS A 58 3.50 -1.82 -0.52
CA CYS A 58 2.98 -1.12 -1.70
C CYS A 58 1.48 -0.89 -1.58
N ASP A 59 1.09 0.37 -1.72
CA ASP A 59 -0.31 0.73 -1.92
C ASP A 59 -0.73 0.49 -3.37
N ARG A 60 -2.02 0.25 -3.58
CA ARG A 60 -2.61 -0.04 -4.89
C ARG A 60 -3.61 1.03 -5.30
N LEU A 61 -3.90 1.17 -6.60
CA LEU A 61 -4.93 2.10 -7.08
C LEU A 61 -6.29 1.81 -6.43
N VAL A 62 -6.67 0.54 -6.41
CA VAL A 62 -7.86 0.03 -5.75
C VAL A 62 -7.49 -1.17 -4.90
N ASP A 63 -8.30 -1.46 -3.90
CA ASP A 63 -8.09 -2.61 -3.03
C ASP A 63 -9.36 -3.47 -2.92
N VAL A 64 -9.29 -4.52 -2.13
CA VAL A 64 -10.41 -5.42 -1.87
C VAL A 64 -10.72 -5.48 -0.38
N ASP A 65 -12.01 -5.42 -0.02
CA ASP A 65 -12.44 -5.57 1.37
C ASP A 65 -12.63 -7.05 1.79
N GLU A 66 -12.99 -7.27 3.05
CA GLU A 66 -13.26 -8.60 3.61
C GLU A 66 -14.41 -9.36 2.90
N ASN A 67 -15.26 -8.64 2.15
CA ASN A 67 -16.38 -9.19 1.39
C ASN A 67 -16.03 -9.38 -0.10
N LEU A 68 -14.76 -9.28 -0.47
CA LEU A 68 -14.27 -9.36 -1.83
C LEU A 68 -14.79 -8.26 -2.76
N LYS A 69 -15.20 -7.11 -2.20
CA LYS A 69 -15.62 -5.95 -2.99
C LYS A 69 -14.44 -5.04 -3.26
N VAL A 70 -14.36 -4.53 -4.49
CA VAL A 70 -13.37 -3.50 -4.83
C VAL A 70 -13.70 -2.21 -4.09
N VAL A 71 -12.71 -1.66 -3.39
CA VAL A 71 -12.81 -0.43 -2.59
C VAL A 71 -11.71 0.56 -2.99
N PRO A 72 -11.88 1.86 -2.68
CA PRO A 72 -10.86 2.88 -2.94
C PRO A 72 -9.51 2.58 -2.27
N GLY A 73 -8.44 2.64 -3.07
CA GLY A 73 -7.04 2.64 -2.61
C GLY A 73 -6.44 4.03 -2.81
N LEU A 74 -5.33 4.12 -3.55
CA LEU A 74 -4.74 5.39 -4.02
C LEU A 74 -5.64 6.14 -5.00
N ALA A 75 -6.53 5.45 -5.70
CA ALA A 75 -7.67 6.05 -6.39
C ALA A 75 -8.84 6.18 -5.41
N LYS A 76 -9.33 7.40 -5.22
CA LYS A 76 -10.46 7.71 -4.33
C LYS A 76 -11.81 7.29 -4.95
N GLU A 77 -11.89 7.28 -6.27
CA GLU A 77 -13.06 6.84 -7.05
C GLU A 77 -12.64 6.50 -8.48
N TRP A 78 -13.51 5.78 -9.18
CA TRP A 78 -13.34 5.45 -10.59
C TRP A 78 -14.67 5.40 -11.32
N THR A 79 -14.61 5.60 -12.64
CA THR A 79 -15.78 5.55 -13.52
C THR A 79 -15.46 4.84 -14.81
N TRP A 80 -16.42 4.04 -15.29
CA TRP A 80 -16.39 3.44 -16.62
C TRP A 80 -17.16 4.31 -17.61
N SER A 81 -16.64 4.44 -18.84
CA SER A 81 -17.41 4.97 -19.97
C SER A 81 -18.58 4.03 -20.32
N GLU A 82 -19.58 4.56 -21.02
CA GLU A 82 -20.78 3.80 -21.43
C GLU A 82 -20.44 2.57 -22.29
N ASP A 83 -19.39 2.65 -23.10
CA ASP A 83 -18.91 1.56 -23.95
C ASP A 83 -17.98 0.56 -23.21
N GLY A 84 -17.68 0.81 -21.94
CA GLY A 84 -16.81 -0.03 -21.12
C GLY A 84 -15.33 -0.04 -21.55
N LYS A 85 -14.89 0.92 -22.37
CA LYS A 85 -13.52 0.98 -22.90
C LYS A 85 -12.64 2.04 -22.25
N THR A 86 -13.17 2.88 -21.40
CA THR A 86 -12.39 3.87 -20.64
C THR A 86 -12.65 3.70 -19.16
N LEU A 87 -11.60 3.42 -18.39
CA LEU A 87 -11.62 3.42 -16.93
C LEU A 87 -10.86 4.63 -16.41
N THR A 88 -11.59 5.59 -15.84
CA THR A 88 -10.99 6.82 -15.29
C THR A 88 -10.83 6.70 -13.79
N PHE A 89 -9.66 7.04 -13.27
CA PHE A 89 -9.35 7.08 -11.83
C PHE A 89 -9.09 8.51 -11.38
N ASN A 90 -9.76 8.92 -10.30
CA ASN A 90 -9.36 10.11 -9.55
C ASN A 90 -8.45 9.68 -8.39
N LEU A 91 -7.27 10.27 -8.31
CA LEU A 91 -6.21 9.89 -7.37
C LEU A 91 -6.28 10.71 -6.08
N ARG A 92 -5.70 10.17 -5.00
CA ARG A 92 -5.50 10.88 -3.73
C ARG A 92 -4.36 11.89 -3.87
N GLU A 93 -4.55 13.02 -3.23
CA GLU A 93 -3.55 14.07 -3.11
C GLU A 93 -2.69 13.89 -1.85
N GLY A 94 -1.49 14.48 -1.85
CA GLY A 94 -0.62 14.53 -0.67
C GLY A 94 0.11 13.22 -0.33
N VAL A 95 -0.08 12.17 -1.13
CA VAL A 95 0.61 10.89 -0.96
C VAL A 95 2.07 11.01 -1.38
N THR A 96 2.96 10.39 -0.62
CA THR A 96 4.40 10.39 -0.84
C THR A 96 4.90 8.96 -0.71
N PHE A 97 5.79 8.54 -1.61
CA PHE A 97 6.47 7.26 -1.52
C PHE A 97 7.52 7.27 -0.40
N HIS A 98 8.01 6.08 -0.06
CA HIS A 98 9.00 5.88 1.01
C HIS A 98 10.32 6.62 0.76
N ASP A 99 10.67 6.92 -0.49
CA ASP A 99 11.87 7.67 -0.87
C ASP A 99 11.66 9.20 -0.92
N GLY A 100 10.44 9.67 -0.59
CA GLY A 100 10.08 11.09 -0.62
C GLY A 100 9.51 11.58 -1.95
N GLU A 101 9.51 10.76 -3.01
CA GLU A 101 8.87 11.10 -4.28
C GLU A 101 7.35 11.26 -4.09
N LYS A 102 6.73 12.22 -4.78
CA LYS A 102 5.28 12.42 -4.70
C LYS A 102 4.55 11.41 -5.57
N PHE A 103 3.42 10.92 -5.08
CA PHE A 103 2.49 10.15 -5.90
C PHE A 103 1.54 11.11 -6.63
N ASP A 104 1.54 11.04 -7.96
CA ASP A 104 0.68 11.81 -8.85
C ASP A 104 0.24 10.97 -10.06
N ALA A 105 -0.49 11.58 -11.00
CA ALA A 105 -0.96 10.90 -12.21
C ALA A 105 0.19 10.39 -13.10
N ALA A 106 1.34 11.07 -13.13
CA ALA A 106 2.50 10.63 -13.92
C ALA A 106 3.14 9.39 -13.30
N ALA A 107 3.25 9.31 -11.97
CA ALA A 107 3.72 8.13 -11.26
C ALA A 107 2.79 6.92 -11.49
N ALA A 108 1.47 7.14 -11.44
CA ALA A 108 0.50 6.08 -11.71
C ALA A 108 0.60 5.57 -13.15
N LYS A 109 0.68 6.50 -14.12
CA LYS A 109 0.92 6.17 -15.54
C LYS A 109 2.21 5.37 -15.73
N TYR A 110 3.31 5.82 -15.13
CA TYR A 110 4.61 5.15 -15.23
C TYR A 110 4.52 3.68 -14.78
N ASN A 111 3.85 3.41 -13.66
CA ASN A 111 3.73 2.04 -13.15
C ASN A 111 2.94 1.15 -14.12
N LEU A 112 1.78 1.60 -14.59
CA LEU A 112 0.96 0.82 -15.51
C LEU A 112 1.67 0.62 -16.87
N ASP A 113 2.33 1.65 -17.40
CA ASP A 113 3.13 1.54 -18.62
C ASP A 113 4.29 0.55 -18.42
N ARG A 114 4.98 0.61 -17.28
CA ARG A 114 6.05 -0.32 -16.94
C ARG A 114 5.52 -1.74 -16.85
N ALA A 115 4.35 -1.97 -16.25
CA ALA A 115 3.74 -3.29 -16.20
C ALA A 115 3.45 -3.86 -17.61
N LEU A 116 3.06 -3.02 -18.57
CA LEU A 116 2.78 -3.40 -19.97
C LEU A 116 4.05 -3.61 -20.82
N THR A 117 5.10 -2.85 -20.55
CA THR A 117 6.27 -2.73 -21.44
C THR A 117 7.54 -3.41 -20.93
N LEU A 118 7.70 -3.56 -19.60
CA LEU A 118 8.88 -4.19 -19.00
C LEU A 118 9.02 -5.63 -19.50
N LYS A 119 10.20 -5.95 -20.04
CA LYS A 119 10.54 -7.30 -20.50
C LYS A 119 10.49 -8.26 -19.30
N GLY A 120 9.70 -9.32 -19.44
CA GLY A 120 9.53 -10.32 -18.38
C GLY A 120 8.52 -9.93 -17.29
N SER A 121 7.82 -8.79 -17.44
CA SER A 121 6.69 -8.45 -16.57
C SER A 121 5.66 -9.57 -16.60
N LEU A 122 5.33 -10.09 -15.41
CA LEU A 122 4.25 -11.06 -15.23
C LEU A 122 2.87 -10.40 -15.13
N ARG A 123 2.84 -9.07 -14.97
CA ARG A 123 1.59 -8.30 -14.89
C ARG A 123 1.04 -7.97 -16.27
N LYS A 124 1.88 -7.99 -17.30
CA LYS A 124 1.51 -7.64 -18.67
C LYS A 124 0.28 -8.41 -19.18
N SER A 125 0.19 -9.71 -18.89
CA SER A 125 -0.95 -10.53 -19.31
C SER A 125 -2.22 -10.22 -18.53
N GLU A 126 -2.08 -9.81 -17.27
CA GLU A 126 -3.20 -9.42 -16.41
C GLU A 126 -3.85 -8.18 -17.05
N ILE A 127 -3.13 -7.08 -17.21
CA ILE A 127 -3.67 -5.82 -17.75
C ILE A 127 -3.60 -5.69 -19.28
N SER A 128 -3.60 -6.81 -20.02
CA SER A 128 -3.34 -6.82 -21.47
C SER A 128 -4.41 -6.12 -22.34
N SER A 129 -5.60 -5.95 -21.78
CA SER A 129 -6.72 -5.19 -22.36
C SER A 129 -6.43 -3.69 -22.45
N VAL A 130 -5.56 -3.16 -21.59
CA VAL A 130 -5.13 -1.76 -21.61
C VAL A 130 -4.31 -1.49 -22.87
N GLU A 131 -4.78 -0.53 -23.66
CA GLU A 131 -4.11 0.00 -24.83
C GLU A 131 -3.17 1.15 -24.46
N SER A 132 -3.66 2.10 -23.67
CA SER A 132 -2.88 3.24 -23.22
C SER A 132 -3.36 3.78 -21.88
N VAL A 133 -2.47 4.49 -21.21
CA VAL A 133 -2.76 5.24 -20.00
C VAL A 133 -2.54 6.72 -20.29
N GLU A 134 -3.58 7.52 -20.13
CA GLU A 134 -3.56 8.96 -20.34
C GLU A 134 -3.56 9.69 -18.99
N VAL A 135 -2.77 10.76 -18.88
CA VAL A 135 -2.85 11.71 -17.76
C VAL A 135 -3.81 12.81 -18.17
N THR A 136 -5.04 12.77 -17.67
CA THR A 136 -6.11 13.73 -18.00
C THR A 136 -6.15 14.92 -17.02
N GLY A 137 -5.39 14.85 -15.93
CA GLY A 137 -5.18 15.94 -14.98
C GLY A 137 -4.11 15.61 -13.94
N PRO A 138 -3.75 16.54 -13.04
CA PRO A 138 -2.66 16.34 -12.07
C PRO A 138 -2.82 15.10 -11.18
N MET A 139 -4.07 14.75 -10.87
CA MET A 139 -4.46 13.62 -10.03
C MET A 139 -5.54 12.78 -10.72
N GLN A 140 -5.50 12.69 -12.05
CA GLN A 140 -6.46 11.89 -12.81
C GLN A 140 -5.76 11.16 -13.96
N ILE A 141 -6.07 9.88 -14.09
CA ILE A 141 -5.65 9.07 -15.23
C ILE A 141 -6.85 8.38 -15.88
N ALA A 142 -6.77 8.16 -17.19
CA ALA A 142 -7.72 7.35 -17.94
C ALA A 142 -6.99 6.16 -18.59
N LEU A 143 -7.47 4.95 -18.34
CA LEU A 143 -7.02 3.73 -19.01
C LEU A 143 -7.94 3.47 -20.20
N HIS A 144 -7.40 3.54 -21.40
CA HIS A 144 -8.10 3.22 -22.64
C HIS A 144 -7.89 1.74 -22.97
N LEU A 145 -8.97 1.01 -23.21
CA LEU A 145 -8.96 -0.43 -23.44
C LEU A 145 -9.25 -0.78 -24.89
N LYS A 146 -8.57 -1.81 -25.38
CA LYS A 146 -8.80 -2.39 -26.72
C LYS A 146 -10.22 -2.97 -26.84
N THR A 147 -10.66 -3.62 -25.75
CA THR A 147 -11.96 -4.27 -25.59
C THR A 147 -12.43 -4.10 -24.14
N PRO A 148 -13.74 -4.10 -23.88
CA PRO A 148 -14.24 -4.12 -22.50
C PRO A 148 -13.66 -5.29 -21.71
N ASP A 149 -13.23 -5.03 -20.48
CA ASP A 149 -12.61 -6.02 -19.60
C ASP A 149 -13.15 -5.87 -18.17
N ALA A 150 -14.10 -6.72 -17.80
CA ALA A 150 -14.71 -6.72 -16.48
C ALA A 150 -13.75 -7.17 -15.36
N ALA A 151 -12.68 -7.88 -15.69
CA ALA A 151 -11.72 -8.39 -14.72
C ALA A 151 -10.62 -7.37 -14.37
N LEU A 152 -10.39 -6.36 -15.23
CA LEU A 152 -9.31 -5.39 -15.09
C LEU A 152 -9.29 -4.74 -13.70
N LEU A 153 -10.43 -4.25 -13.23
CA LEU A 153 -10.52 -3.57 -11.95
C LEU A 153 -10.10 -4.49 -10.78
N MET A 154 -10.46 -5.77 -10.84
CA MET A 154 -10.07 -6.75 -9.84
C MET A 154 -8.57 -7.10 -9.93
N GLN A 155 -8.00 -7.20 -11.13
CA GLN A 155 -6.56 -7.42 -11.28
C GLN A 155 -5.72 -6.28 -10.68
N LEU A 156 -6.22 -5.04 -10.76
CA LEU A 156 -5.59 -3.87 -10.16
C LEU A 156 -5.66 -3.85 -8.62
N THR A 157 -6.37 -4.80 -7.98
CA THR A 157 -6.32 -4.99 -6.52
C THR A 157 -5.16 -5.87 -6.06
N ASP A 158 -4.34 -6.39 -6.97
CA ASP A 158 -3.11 -7.16 -6.68
C ASP A 158 -1.90 -6.41 -7.27
N ARG A 159 -0.77 -7.11 -7.45
CA ARG A 159 0.53 -6.59 -7.92
C ARG A 159 0.45 -5.77 -9.21
N ALA A 160 -0.55 -5.95 -10.07
CA ALA A 160 -0.71 -5.15 -11.28
C ALA A 160 -1.10 -3.69 -11.00
N GLY A 161 -1.77 -3.44 -9.88
CA GLY A 161 -2.13 -2.09 -9.43
C GLY A 161 -1.22 -1.55 -8.34
N ALA A 162 -0.16 -2.27 -7.95
CA ALA A 162 0.80 -1.82 -6.94
C ALA A 162 1.64 -0.65 -7.47
N MET A 163 1.71 0.44 -6.69
CA MET A 163 2.41 1.65 -7.07
C MET A 163 3.81 1.68 -6.44
N MET A 164 4.81 1.87 -7.29
CA MET A 164 6.21 2.06 -6.91
C MET A 164 6.67 3.46 -7.27
N ALA A 165 7.61 4.00 -6.50
CA ALA A 165 8.29 5.25 -6.84
C ALA A 165 9.00 5.09 -8.20
N PRO A 166 8.67 5.91 -9.22
CA PRO A 166 9.30 5.84 -10.52
C PRO A 166 10.84 5.90 -10.49
N GLU A 167 11.44 6.75 -9.66
CA GLU A 167 12.90 6.88 -9.60
C GLU A 167 13.57 5.63 -9.01
N ALA A 168 12.93 4.98 -8.03
CA ALA A 168 13.40 3.70 -7.52
C ALA A 168 13.29 2.59 -8.59
N ALA A 169 12.15 2.49 -9.27
CA ALA A 169 11.85 1.43 -10.23
C ALA A 169 12.68 1.46 -11.53
N LYS A 170 13.32 2.60 -11.83
CA LYS A 170 14.27 2.76 -12.95
C LYS A 170 15.65 2.17 -12.66
N LYS A 171 16.00 1.93 -11.39
CA LYS A 171 17.34 1.45 -11.03
C LYS A 171 17.51 -0.02 -11.42
N PRO A 172 18.67 -0.41 -11.99
CA PRO A 172 18.89 -1.79 -12.45
C PRO A 172 18.78 -2.85 -11.34
N ASP A 173 19.00 -2.45 -10.10
CA ASP A 173 19.10 -3.29 -8.92
C ASP A 173 17.83 -3.25 -8.07
N PHE A 174 16.77 -2.57 -8.53
CA PHE A 174 15.50 -2.37 -7.83
C PHE A 174 14.90 -3.66 -7.27
N ALA A 175 14.92 -4.75 -8.06
CA ALA A 175 14.36 -6.04 -7.66
C ALA A 175 15.14 -6.73 -6.52
N ALA A 176 16.42 -6.38 -6.33
CA ALA A 176 17.33 -6.99 -5.35
C ALA A 176 17.63 -6.08 -4.14
N HIS A 177 17.35 -4.78 -4.25
CA HIS A 177 17.64 -3.80 -3.21
C HIS A 177 16.37 -3.02 -2.81
N PRO A 178 15.55 -3.59 -1.91
CA PRO A 178 14.34 -2.93 -1.40
C PRO A 178 14.66 -1.75 -0.46
N GLY A 179 15.93 -1.40 -0.22
CA GLY A 179 16.36 -0.31 0.66
C GLY A 179 15.88 1.09 0.26
N LEU A 180 15.16 1.21 -0.85
CA LEU A 180 14.40 2.39 -1.28
C LEU A 180 12.97 2.43 -0.71
N LEU A 181 12.59 1.42 0.08
CA LEU A 181 11.34 1.28 0.84
C LEU A 181 11.61 1.44 2.35
N ARG A 182 12.51 2.34 2.73
CA ARG A 182 13.00 2.44 4.11
C ARG A 182 12.06 3.35 4.93
N SER A 183 11.32 2.78 5.87
CA SER A 183 10.73 3.57 6.96
C SER A 183 11.79 3.92 8.01
N LEU A 184 11.55 5.02 8.71
CA LEU A 184 12.04 5.18 10.08
C LEU A 184 11.47 4.07 10.98
#